data_AF-A0A182SM88-F1
#
_entry.id   AF-A0A182SM88-F1
#
_cell.length_a   1.000
_cell.length_b   1.000
_cell.length_c   1.000
_cell.angle_alpha   90.00
_cell.angle_beta   90.00
_cell.angle_gamma   90.00
#
_symmetry.space_group_name_H-M   'P 1'
#
loop_
_entity.id
_entity.type
_entity.pdbx_description
1 polymer ?
#
loop_
_entity_poly.entity_id
_entity_poly.type
_entity_poly.pdbx_seq_one_letter_code
_entity_poly.pdbx_strand_id
1 'polypeptide(L)'
;GGHAASHYRATNHTYALQLGTNRVWDYAGDNFVHRLLQSKSDGKLVATQSPGGDDGEEKIDSMQLEFTYLLTSQLDAQRDYYEERLSRLESIVSGERQKLQEDNELAKKKTAELEVKLQALTKEKNSLERKITQLTSKLSNVLGELAEEKQFGKTLQANQITWQTKFATLEKQCTEKEQEIVELKEQVRDLMFYMEAQNTIAGSELKSELVDGTVVLPADAVAAAASSISANGALSVGAGGNGTAKAKRRQRRK
;
A
#
# COMPACT_ATOMS: atom_id res chain seq x y z
N GLY A 1 90.83 8.90 -20.56
CA GLY A 1 91.60 8.60 -19.35
C GLY A 1 91.24 7.24 -18.78
N GLY A 2 91.68 6.14 -19.40
CA GLY A 2 91.35 4.78 -18.96
C GLY A 2 92.50 4.04 -18.26
N HIS A 3 93.75 4.49 -18.40
CA HIS A 3 94.90 3.78 -17.84
C HIS A 3 94.99 3.89 -16.31
N ALA A 4 94.72 5.07 -15.74
CA ALA A 4 94.75 5.26 -14.29
C ALA A 4 93.66 4.47 -13.57
N ALA A 5 92.43 4.44 -14.11
CA ALA A 5 91.33 3.65 -13.57
C ALA A 5 91.56 2.12 -13.71
N SER A 6 92.16 1.68 -14.82
CA SER A 6 92.55 0.28 -15.01
C SER A 6 93.66 -0.13 -14.03
N HIS A 7 94.66 0.73 -13.84
CA HIS A 7 95.74 0.51 -12.88
C HIS A 7 95.25 0.41 -11.44
N TYR A 8 94.28 1.24 -11.04
CA TYR A 8 93.60 1.11 -9.74
C TYR A 8 93.00 -0.29 -9.56
N ARG A 9 92.20 -0.77 -10.52
CA ARG A 9 91.57 -2.10 -10.47
C ARG A 9 92.58 -3.25 -10.42
N ALA A 10 93.76 -3.07 -11.02
CA ALA A 10 94.80 -4.11 -11.07
C ALA A 10 95.72 -4.13 -9.84
N THR A 11 95.98 -2.97 -9.22
CA THR A 11 97.03 -2.82 -8.19
C THR A 11 96.54 -2.28 -6.85
N ASN A 12 95.28 -1.87 -6.74
CA ASN A 12 94.70 -1.18 -5.58
C ASN A 12 95.42 0.12 -5.18
N HIS A 13 96.13 0.78 -6.11
CA HIS A 13 96.62 2.14 -5.90
C HIS A 13 95.47 3.14 -6.06
N THR A 14 94.97 3.68 -4.95
CA THR A 14 93.72 4.45 -4.86
C THR A 14 93.83 5.90 -5.32
N TYR A 15 95.04 6.46 -5.42
CA TYR A 15 95.23 7.88 -5.71
C TYR A 15 95.93 8.13 -7.04
N ALA A 16 95.42 9.08 -7.84
CA ALA A 16 96.06 9.54 -9.08
C ALA A 16 96.07 11.07 -9.18
N LEU A 17 97.21 11.65 -9.57
CA LEU A 17 97.35 13.09 -9.77
C LEU A 17 96.87 13.50 -11.16
N GLN A 18 95.94 14.47 -11.23
CA GLN A 18 95.56 15.10 -12.48
C GLN A 18 96.57 16.19 -12.85
N LEU A 19 97.32 15.97 -13.92
CA LEU A 19 98.23 16.97 -14.48
C LEU A 19 97.41 18.17 -14.99
N GLY A 20 97.83 19.39 -14.64
CA GLY A 20 97.19 20.66 -15.05
C GLY A 20 96.30 21.33 -13.99
N THR A 21 95.54 20.57 -13.21
CA THR A 21 94.67 21.13 -12.13
C THR A 21 95.24 20.94 -10.74
N ASN A 22 96.34 20.17 -10.61
CA ASN A 22 97.01 19.82 -9.35
C ASN A 22 96.08 19.17 -8.29
N ARG A 23 94.94 18.63 -8.73
CA ARG A 23 93.98 17.87 -7.91
C ARG A 23 94.33 16.39 -7.94
N VAL A 24 94.07 15.70 -6.83
CA VAL A 24 94.26 14.25 -6.72
C VAL A 24 92.88 13.60 -6.77
N TRP A 25 92.71 12.58 -7.62
CA TRP A 25 91.51 11.76 -7.64
C TRP A 25 91.67 10.59 -6.67
N ASP A 26 90.68 10.37 -5.82
CA ASP A 26 90.56 9.19 -4.97
C ASP A 26 89.54 8.21 -5.59
N TYR A 27 90.04 7.06 -6.03
CA TYR A 27 89.19 6.00 -6.61
C TYR A 27 88.40 5.21 -5.56
N ALA A 28 88.77 5.26 -4.27
CA ALA A 28 88.01 4.60 -3.22
C ALA A 28 86.86 5.49 -2.70
N GLY A 29 87.10 6.80 -2.59
CA GLY A 29 86.12 7.81 -2.17
C GLY A 29 85.27 8.42 -3.28
N ASP A 30 85.59 8.12 -4.54
CA ASP A 30 84.93 8.65 -5.76
C ASP A 30 84.82 10.19 -5.78
N ASN A 31 85.90 10.86 -5.36
CA ASN A 31 85.96 12.31 -5.25
C ASN A 31 87.36 12.87 -5.54
N PHE A 32 87.43 14.20 -5.75
CA PHE A 32 88.70 14.91 -5.81
C PHE A 32 89.12 15.34 -4.39
N VAL A 33 90.36 15.04 -4.03
CA VAL A 33 91.00 15.47 -2.79
C VAL A 33 92.16 16.44 -3.07
N HIS A 34 92.42 17.33 -2.11
CA HIS A 34 93.53 18.28 -2.19
C HIS A 34 94.79 17.70 -1.53
N ARG A 35 95.94 17.85 -2.19
CA ARG A 35 97.23 17.47 -1.63
C ARG A 35 97.65 18.50 -0.58
N LEU A 36 97.75 18.07 0.67
CA LEU A 36 98.48 18.81 1.69
C LEU A 36 99.97 18.49 1.52
N LEU A 37 100.78 19.45 1.08
CA LEU A 37 102.22 19.28 1.05
C LEU A 37 102.79 19.53 2.45
N GLN A 38 103.32 18.49 3.06
CA GLN A 38 104.08 18.60 4.31
C GLN A 38 105.53 18.97 3.97
N SER A 39 106.01 20.12 4.46
CA SER A 39 107.43 20.46 4.38
C SER A 39 108.24 19.44 5.19
N LYS A 40 109.27 18.84 4.58
CA LYS A 40 110.12 17.81 5.21
C LYS A 40 110.90 18.30 6.44
N SER A 41 110.94 19.61 6.68
CA SER A 41 111.69 20.19 7.80
C SER A 41 110.83 20.66 8.98
N ASP A 42 109.50 20.83 8.83
CA ASP A 42 108.71 21.47 9.91
C ASP A 42 107.22 21.11 9.98
N GLY A 43 106.70 20.17 9.18
CA GLY A 43 105.36 19.60 9.39
C GLY A 43 104.16 20.54 9.22
N LYS A 44 104.36 21.85 8.99
CA LYS A 44 103.29 22.85 8.87
C LYS A 44 102.56 22.73 7.53
N LEU A 45 101.24 22.58 7.62
CA LEU A 45 100.33 22.49 6.47
C LEU A 45 100.12 23.90 5.89
N VAL A 46 100.46 24.10 4.62
CA VAL A 46 100.20 25.36 3.90
C VAL A 46 99.34 25.07 2.68
N ALA A 47 98.10 25.57 2.68
CA ALA A 47 97.28 25.63 1.49
C ALA A 47 97.83 26.72 0.56
N THR A 48 98.04 26.38 -0.71
CA THR A 48 98.51 27.31 -1.74
C THR A 48 97.49 28.44 -1.91
N GLN A 49 97.83 29.63 -1.44
CA GLN A 49 97.05 30.85 -1.67
C GLN A 49 97.08 31.19 -3.17
N SER A 50 95.92 31.56 -3.72
CA SER A 50 95.83 32.15 -5.06
C SER A 50 96.48 33.54 -5.06
N PRO A 51 97.17 33.96 -6.14
CA PRO A 51 97.88 35.23 -6.19
C PRO A 51 96.92 36.39 -6.53
N GLY A 52 96.58 37.22 -5.55
CA GLY A 52 95.88 38.51 -5.75
C GLY A 52 95.34 39.07 -4.43
N GLY A 53 95.87 40.20 -3.97
CA GLY A 53 95.53 40.81 -2.67
C GLY A 53 94.18 41.52 -2.62
N ASP A 54 93.70 41.77 -1.39
CA ASP A 54 92.65 42.71 -0.89
C ASP A 54 91.39 42.92 -1.77
N ASP A 55 91.56 43.38 -3.01
CA ASP A 55 90.54 43.58 -4.05
C ASP A 55 89.79 42.27 -4.45
N GLY A 56 90.41 41.11 -4.21
CA GLY A 56 89.79 39.81 -4.39
C GLY A 56 88.79 39.44 -3.28
N GLU A 57 89.04 39.87 -2.04
CA GLU A 57 88.17 39.57 -0.89
C GLU A 57 86.89 40.43 -0.94
N GLU A 58 87.01 41.73 -1.21
CA GLU A 58 85.84 42.62 -1.35
C GLU A 58 84.88 42.18 -2.47
N LYS A 59 85.43 41.65 -3.57
CA LYS A 59 84.63 41.13 -4.68
C LYS A 59 83.95 39.80 -4.35
N ILE A 60 84.60 38.97 -3.54
CA ILE A 60 84.01 37.73 -3.02
C ILE A 60 82.88 38.07 -2.03
N ASP A 61 83.10 39.03 -1.13
CA ASP A 61 82.10 39.47 -0.16
C ASP A 61 80.91 40.15 -0.84
N SER A 62 81.16 40.97 -1.87
CA SER A 62 80.11 41.53 -2.72
C SER A 62 79.30 40.43 -3.41
N MET A 63 79.95 39.41 -3.98
CA MET A 63 79.26 38.28 -4.61
C MET A 63 78.47 37.44 -3.59
N GLN A 64 78.98 37.26 -2.38
CA GLN A 64 78.28 36.57 -1.29
C GLN A 64 77.04 37.35 -0.83
N LEU A 65 77.13 38.68 -0.74
CA LEU A 65 76.02 39.54 -0.38
C LEU A 65 74.91 39.48 -1.44
N GLU A 66 75.27 39.57 -2.72
CA GLU A 66 74.32 39.42 -3.84
C GLU A 66 73.69 38.04 -3.86
N PHE A 67 74.46 36.98 -3.61
CA PHE A 67 73.93 35.62 -3.49
C PHE A 67 72.96 35.49 -2.31
N THR A 68 73.28 36.10 -1.18
CA THR A 68 72.40 36.13 0.01
C THR A 68 71.12 36.88 -0.30
N TYR A 69 71.19 38.06 -0.93
CA TYR A 69 70.02 38.84 -1.33
C TYR A 69 69.14 38.08 -2.33
N LEU A 70 69.74 37.46 -3.35
CA LEU A 70 69.02 36.63 -4.31
C LEU A 70 68.34 35.43 -3.62
N LEU A 71 69.03 34.76 -2.71
CA LEU A 71 68.48 33.63 -1.96
C LEU A 71 67.33 34.07 -1.05
N THR A 72 67.48 35.17 -0.31
CA THR A 72 66.40 35.74 0.51
C THR A 72 65.21 36.11 -0.36
N SER A 73 65.43 36.82 -1.47
CA SER A 73 64.37 37.18 -2.42
C SER A 73 63.65 35.95 -3.00
N GLN A 74 64.38 34.88 -3.31
CA GLN A 74 63.78 33.63 -3.78
C GLN A 74 62.99 32.92 -2.68
N LEU A 75 63.48 32.88 -1.44
CA LEU A 75 62.77 32.29 -0.31
C LEU A 75 61.51 33.07 0.05
N ASP A 76 61.55 34.40 -0.02
CA ASP A 76 60.39 35.27 0.19
C ASP A 76 59.34 35.04 -0.91
N ALA A 77 59.76 35.02 -2.18
CA ALA A 77 58.85 34.72 -3.29
C ALA A 77 58.24 33.30 -3.18
N GLN A 78 59.02 32.32 -2.73
CA GLN A 78 58.53 30.96 -2.48
C GLN A 78 57.52 30.94 -1.34
N ARG A 79 57.79 31.67 -0.26
CA ARG A 79 56.89 31.81 0.89
C ARG A 79 55.56 32.42 0.44
N ASP A 80 55.59 33.56 -0.24
CA ASP A 80 54.39 34.25 -0.72
C ASP A 80 53.54 33.35 -1.62
N TYR A 81 54.18 32.62 -2.54
CA TYR A 81 53.48 31.69 -3.43
C TYR A 81 52.75 30.58 -2.67
N TYR A 82 53.39 29.97 -1.66
CA TYR A 82 52.76 28.91 -0.89
C TYR A 82 51.72 29.44 0.10
N GLU A 83 51.92 30.62 0.69
CA GLU A 83 50.93 31.28 1.54
C GLU A 83 49.66 31.63 0.74
N GLU A 84 49.80 32.17 -0.46
CA GLU A 84 48.67 32.44 -1.35
C GLU A 84 47.97 31.13 -1.78
N ARG A 85 48.74 30.11 -2.16
CA ARG A 85 48.20 28.81 -2.54
C ARG A 85 47.44 28.14 -1.39
N LEU A 86 47.98 28.19 -0.18
CA LEU A 86 47.33 27.69 1.05
C LEU A 86 46.05 28.46 1.31
N SER A 87 46.10 29.79 1.29
CA SER A 87 44.93 30.66 1.50
C SER A 87 43.82 30.38 0.48
N ARG A 88 44.17 30.17 -0.79
CA ARG A 88 43.21 29.80 -1.84
C ARG A 88 42.59 28.44 -1.60
N LEU A 89 43.39 27.44 -1.22
CA LEU A 89 42.88 26.10 -0.91
C LEU A 89 41.97 26.11 0.31
N GLU A 90 42.34 26.83 1.37
CA GLU A 90 41.52 27.02 2.56
C GLU A 90 40.19 27.73 2.23
N SER A 91 40.23 28.75 1.36
CA SER A 91 39.02 29.42 0.88
C SER A 91 38.09 28.46 0.12
N ILE A 92 38.62 27.63 -0.78
CA ILE A 92 37.83 26.65 -1.54
C ILE A 92 37.22 25.61 -0.59
N VAL A 93 38.04 25.00 0.27
CA VAL A 93 37.60 23.97 1.22
C VAL A 93 36.58 24.52 2.20
N SER A 94 36.77 25.74 2.71
CA SER A 94 35.80 26.38 3.61
C SER A 94 34.47 26.67 2.92
N GLY A 95 34.49 27.12 1.66
CA GLY A 95 33.28 27.35 0.86
C GLY A 95 32.54 26.06 0.52
N GLU A 96 33.26 24.99 0.16
CA GLU A 96 32.66 23.66 -0.06
C GLU A 96 32.06 23.09 1.22
N ARG A 97 32.78 23.20 2.35
CA ARG A 97 32.28 22.80 3.66
C ARG A 97 31.01 23.54 4.03
N GLN A 98 30.94 24.85 3.78
CA GLN A 98 29.74 25.65 4.06
C GLN A 98 28.56 25.19 3.20
N LYS A 99 28.75 25.02 1.89
CA LYS A 99 27.69 24.52 0.99
C LYS A 99 27.16 23.15 1.42
N LEU A 100 28.06 22.22 1.72
CA LEU A 100 27.68 20.89 2.22
C LEU A 100 26.95 20.97 3.55
N GLN A 101 27.32 21.89 4.43
CA GLN A 101 26.64 22.11 5.71
C GLN A 101 25.22 22.66 5.49
N GLU A 102 25.05 23.66 4.61
CA GLU A 102 23.74 24.23 4.26
C GLU A 102 22.82 23.18 3.61
N ASP A 103 23.34 22.39 2.66
CA ASP A 103 22.61 21.30 2.02
C ASP A 103 22.20 20.23 3.03
N ASN A 104 23.09 19.88 3.97
CA ASN A 104 22.80 18.90 5.03
C ASN A 104 21.71 19.41 5.99
N GLU A 105 21.75 20.68 6.37
CA GLU A 105 20.70 21.29 7.20
C GLU A 105 19.35 21.33 6.49
N LEU A 106 19.35 21.68 5.20
CA LEU A 106 18.12 21.71 4.40
C LEU A 106 17.55 20.30 4.20
N ALA A 107 18.41 19.30 3.96
CA ALA A 107 18.01 17.90 3.92
C ALA A 107 17.42 17.44 5.26
N LYS A 108 18.07 17.75 6.39
CA LYS A 108 17.58 17.44 7.75
C LYS A 108 16.21 18.07 8.06
N LYS A 109 16.00 19.32 7.65
CA LYS A 109 14.69 20.00 7.81
C LYS A 109 13.60 19.27 7.00
N LYS A 110 13.88 18.96 5.73
CA LYS A 110 12.95 18.21 4.87
C LYS A 110 12.64 16.82 5.42
N THR A 111 13.64 16.09 5.92
CA THR A 111 13.41 14.76 6.51
C THR A 111 12.55 14.86 7.77
N ALA A 112 12.80 15.82 8.66
CA ALA A 112 11.98 16.04 9.85
C ALA A 112 10.52 16.40 9.49
N GLU A 113 10.31 17.27 8.50
CA GLU A 113 8.96 17.61 8.02
C GLU A 113 8.23 16.39 7.43
N LEU A 114 8.93 15.56 6.64
CA LEU A 114 8.37 14.35 6.07
C LEU A 114 8.04 13.32 7.15
N GLU A 115 8.87 13.16 8.18
CA GLU A 115 8.60 12.29 9.32
C GLU A 115 7.34 12.71 10.07
N VAL A 116 7.15 14.01 10.34
CA VAL A 116 5.93 14.53 10.98
C VAL A 116 4.70 14.26 10.13
N LYS A 117 4.76 14.54 8.82
CA LYS A 117 3.66 14.25 7.88
C LYS A 117 3.33 12.76 7.83
N LEU A 118 4.35 11.90 7.81
CA LEU A 118 4.19 10.45 7.80
C LEU A 118 3.51 9.97 9.09
N GLN A 119 3.93 10.47 10.25
CA GLN A 119 3.28 10.15 11.53
C GLN A 119 1.82 10.59 11.56
N ALA A 120 1.50 11.79 11.07
CA ALA A 120 0.12 12.28 10.99
C ALA A 120 -0.75 11.38 10.09
N LEU A 121 -0.29 11.11 8.86
CA LEU A 121 -0.98 10.22 7.92
C LEU A 121 -1.15 8.81 8.46
N THR A 122 -0.16 8.29 9.20
CA THR A 122 -0.24 6.95 9.81
C THR A 122 -1.31 6.91 10.91
N LYS A 123 -1.41 7.96 11.74
CA LYS A 123 -2.48 8.08 12.75
C LYS A 123 -3.86 8.16 12.10
N GLU A 124 -4.01 8.96 11.05
CA GLU A 124 -5.25 9.08 10.29
C GLU A 124 -5.64 7.74 9.65
N LYS A 125 -4.71 7.07 8.97
CA LYS A 125 -4.90 5.74 8.39
C LYS A 125 -5.41 4.75 9.44
N ASN A 126 -4.73 4.64 10.58
CA ASN A 126 -5.14 3.72 11.65
C ASN A 126 -6.54 4.06 12.20
N SER A 127 -6.90 5.34 12.26
CA SER A 127 -8.25 5.76 12.70
C SER A 127 -9.34 5.39 11.69
N LEU A 128 -9.05 5.51 10.39
CA LEU A 128 -9.95 5.15 9.30
C LEU A 128 -10.11 3.63 9.21
N GLU A 129 -9.02 2.87 9.37
CA GLU A 129 -9.07 1.40 9.42
C GLU A 129 -9.97 0.92 10.56
N ARG A 130 -9.88 1.52 11.76
CA ARG A 130 -10.80 1.21 12.88
C ARG A 130 -12.26 1.54 12.57
N LYS A 131 -12.53 2.65 11.88
CA LYS A 131 -13.90 2.98 11.43
C LYS A 131 -14.42 1.98 10.40
N ILE A 132 -13.57 1.57 9.46
CA ILE A 132 -13.92 0.58 8.44
C ILE A 132 -14.25 -0.77 9.08
N THR A 133 -13.46 -1.23 10.05
CA THR A 133 -13.75 -2.50 10.74
C THR A 133 -15.06 -2.42 11.54
N GLN A 134 -15.33 -1.30 12.23
CA GLN A 134 -16.59 -1.07 12.94
C GLN A 134 -17.81 -0.98 12.02
N LEU A 135 -17.69 -0.33 10.86
CA LEU A 135 -18.78 -0.25 9.90
C LEU A 135 -19.03 -1.60 9.22
N THR A 136 -17.97 -2.35 8.92
CA THR A 136 -18.07 -3.70 8.36
C THR A 136 -18.77 -4.64 9.34
N SER A 137 -18.46 -4.59 10.64
CA SER A 137 -19.15 -5.42 11.64
C SER A 137 -20.62 -5.06 11.78
N LYS A 138 -20.95 -3.76 11.84
CA LYS A 138 -22.34 -3.28 11.85
C LYS A 138 -23.10 -3.73 10.61
N LEU A 139 -22.50 -3.61 9.43
CA LEU A 139 -23.10 -4.04 8.18
C LEU A 139 -23.35 -5.55 8.18
N SER A 140 -22.39 -6.35 8.66
CA SER A 140 -22.56 -7.80 8.81
C SER A 140 -23.72 -8.16 9.74
N ASN A 141 -23.85 -7.47 10.88
CA ASN A 141 -24.94 -7.70 11.82
C ASN A 141 -26.31 -7.38 11.21
N VAL A 142 -26.45 -6.20 10.60
CA VAL A 142 -27.71 -5.79 9.95
C VAL A 142 -28.08 -6.72 8.79
N LEU A 143 -27.08 -7.19 8.02
CA LEU A 143 -27.32 -8.19 6.97
C LEU A 143 -27.79 -9.54 7.55
N GLY A 144 -27.27 -9.94 8.72
CA GLY A 144 -27.72 -11.11 9.47
C GLY A 144 -29.17 -10.96 9.95
N GLU A 145 -29.47 -9.88 10.65
CA GLU A 145 -30.83 -9.55 11.13
C GLU A 145 -31.84 -9.52 9.98
N LEU A 146 -31.49 -8.88 8.85
CA LEU A 146 -32.35 -8.85 7.66
C LEU A 146 -32.55 -10.25 7.05
N ALA A 147 -31.55 -11.11 7.08
CA ALA A 147 -31.66 -12.48 6.60
C ALA A 147 -32.58 -13.32 7.50
N GLU A 148 -32.47 -13.14 8.82
CA GLU A 148 -33.35 -13.77 9.82
C GLU A 148 -34.79 -13.30 9.67
N GLU A 149 -35.04 -11.98 9.57
CA GLU A 149 -36.39 -11.45 9.33
C GLU A 149 -37.00 -11.97 8.04
N LYS A 150 -36.22 -12.06 6.96
CA LYS A 150 -36.68 -12.65 5.69
C LYS A 150 -37.02 -14.12 5.83
N GLN A 151 -36.24 -14.88 6.61
CA GLN A 151 -36.57 -16.28 6.89
C GLN A 151 -37.84 -16.38 7.74
N PHE A 152 -37.97 -15.56 8.77
CA PHE A 152 -39.16 -15.49 9.61
C PHE A 152 -40.42 -15.13 8.79
N GLY A 153 -40.32 -14.16 7.89
CA GLY A 153 -41.42 -13.80 6.98
C GLY A 153 -41.85 -14.97 6.09
N LYS A 154 -40.89 -15.74 5.55
CA LYS A 154 -41.18 -16.94 4.74
C LYS A 154 -41.86 -18.04 5.56
N THR A 155 -41.34 -18.34 6.75
CA THR A 155 -41.90 -19.39 7.61
C THR A 155 -43.28 -19.01 8.11
N LEU A 156 -43.50 -17.75 8.48
CA LEU A 156 -44.81 -17.24 8.88
C LEU A 156 -45.81 -17.31 7.73
N GLN A 157 -45.42 -16.91 6.51
CA GLN A 157 -46.27 -17.02 5.34
C GLN A 157 -46.64 -18.48 5.04
N ALA A 158 -45.68 -19.40 5.11
CA ALA A 158 -45.95 -20.83 4.94
C ALA A 158 -46.92 -21.35 6.02
N ASN A 159 -46.70 -20.96 7.29
CA ASN A 159 -47.58 -21.32 8.40
C ASN A 159 -49.00 -20.78 8.18
N GLN A 160 -49.13 -19.51 7.77
CA GLN A 160 -50.41 -18.88 7.45
C GLN A 160 -51.18 -19.65 6.37
N ILE A 161 -50.50 -20.06 5.29
CA ILE A 161 -51.10 -20.87 4.21
C ILE A 161 -51.58 -22.22 4.75
N THR A 162 -50.79 -22.88 5.61
CA THR A 162 -51.21 -24.17 6.19
C THR A 162 -52.44 -24.03 7.08
N TRP A 163 -52.54 -22.95 7.87
CA TRP A 163 -53.72 -22.68 8.69
C TRP A 163 -54.93 -22.30 7.88
N GLN A 164 -54.79 -21.46 6.86
CA GLN A 164 -55.88 -21.15 5.93
C GLN A 164 -56.41 -22.41 5.25
N THR A 165 -55.52 -23.31 4.85
CA THR A 165 -55.92 -24.60 4.27
C THR A 165 -56.70 -25.44 5.27
N LYS A 166 -56.19 -25.59 6.50
CA LYS A 166 -56.89 -26.33 7.57
C LYS A 166 -58.24 -25.73 7.91
N PHE A 167 -58.31 -24.41 8.00
CA PHE A 167 -59.54 -23.69 8.25
C PHE A 167 -60.56 -23.94 7.14
N ALA A 168 -60.17 -23.78 5.87
CA ALA A 168 -61.04 -24.07 4.73
C ALA A 168 -61.51 -25.54 4.71
N THR A 169 -60.65 -26.49 5.07
CA THR A 169 -61.07 -27.91 5.17
C THR A 169 -62.06 -28.15 6.30
N LEU A 170 -61.88 -27.52 7.46
CA LEU A 170 -62.80 -27.63 8.59
C LEU A 170 -64.13 -26.94 8.28
N GLU A 171 -64.09 -25.76 7.66
CA GLU A 171 -65.27 -25.04 7.19
C GLU A 171 -66.08 -25.88 6.21
N LYS A 172 -65.42 -26.52 5.22
CA LYS A 172 -66.07 -27.47 4.31
C LYS A 172 -66.74 -28.63 5.06
N GLN A 173 -66.05 -29.26 6.01
CA GLN A 173 -66.61 -30.34 6.82
C GLN A 173 -67.81 -29.88 7.65
N CYS A 174 -67.76 -28.68 8.23
CA CYS A 174 -68.90 -28.09 8.95
C CYS A 174 -70.10 -27.90 8.02
N THR A 175 -69.89 -27.34 6.81
CA THR A 175 -70.98 -27.15 5.85
C THR A 175 -71.57 -28.48 5.36
N GLU A 176 -70.75 -29.50 5.13
CA GLU A 176 -71.20 -30.85 4.76
C GLU A 176 -72.04 -31.47 5.89
N LYS A 177 -71.60 -31.32 7.14
CA LYS A 177 -72.34 -31.80 8.32
C LYS A 177 -73.64 -31.03 8.54
N GLU A 178 -73.66 -29.73 8.30
CA GLU A 178 -74.88 -28.92 8.35
C GLU A 178 -75.88 -29.34 7.27
N GLN A 179 -75.41 -29.63 6.05
CA GLN A 179 -76.25 -30.19 4.97
C GLN A 179 -76.82 -31.56 5.36
N GLU A 180 -75.98 -32.47 5.87
CA GLU A 180 -76.41 -33.78 6.35
C GLU A 180 -77.47 -33.66 7.47
N ILE A 181 -77.31 -32.68 8.38
CA ILE A 181 -78.33 -32.39 9.41
C ILE A 181 -79.63 -31.89 8.80
N VAL A 182 -79.58 -31.05 7.77
CA VAL A 182 -80.79 -30.57 7.07
C VAL A 182 -81.49 -31.71 6.35
N GLU A 183 -80.75 -32.53 5.60
CA GLU A 183 -81.28 -33.71 4.91
C GLU A 183 -81.91 -34.70 5.90
N LEU A 184 -81.22 -35.01 7.00
CA LEU A 184 -81.77 -35.89 8.04
C LEU A 184 -83.01 -35.28 8.70
N LYS A 185 -83.05 -33.96 8.93
CA LYS A 185 -84.26 -33.27 9.43
C LYS A 185 -85.41 -33.32 8.44
N GLU A 186 -85.14 -33.21 7.14
CA GLU A 186 -86.13 -33.36 6.08
C GLU A 186 -86.66 -34.79 6.01
N GLN A 187 -85.77 -35.80 6.04
CA GLN A 187 -86.19 -37.20 6.12
C GLN A 187 -87.05 -37.48 7.36
N VAL A 188 -86.71 -36.93 8.52
CA VAL A 188 -87.54 -37.05 9.72
C VAL A 188 -88.90 -36.36 9.53
N ARG A 189 -88.93 -35.18 8.89
CA ARG A 189 -90.19 -34.49 8.55
C ARG A 189 -91.05 -35.31 7.61
N ASP A 190 -90.47 -35.90 6.57
CA ASP A 190 -91.16 -36.74 5.60
C ASP A 190 -91.67 -38.04 6.25
N LEU A 191 -90.89 -38.65 7.14
CA LEU A 191 -91.31 -39.82 7.93
C LEU A 191 -92.47 -39.47 8.87
N MET A 192 -92.41 -38.32 9.56
CA MET A 192 -93.52 -37.85 10.39
C MET A 192 -94.77 -37.60 9.54
N PHE A 193 -94.63 -36.95 8.38
CA PHE A 193 -95.75 -36.73 7.45
C PHE A 193 -96.34 -38.05 6.94
N TYR A 194 -95.51 -39.03 6.57
CA TYR A 194 -95.97 -40.35 6.17
C TYR A 194 -96.73 -41.07 7.29
N MET A 195 -96.23 -41.01 8.53
CA MET A 195 -96.92 -41.60 9.68
C MET A 195 -98.23 -40.88 10.02
N GLU A 196 -98.27 -39.56 9.93
CA GLU A 196 -99.51 -38.78 10.10
C GLU A 196 -100.52 -39.07 8.99
N ALA A 197 -100.08 -39.14 7.73
CA ALA A 197 -100.91 -39.56 6.61
C ALA A 197 -101.43 -40.99 6.82
N GLN A 198 -100.58 -41.93 7.23
CA GLN A 198 -100.99 -43.31 7.52
C GLN A 198 -102.00 -43.37 8.68
N ASN A 199 -101.79 -42.60 9.76
CA ASN A 199 -102.70 -42.54 10.91
C ASN A 199 -104.05 -41.88 10.55
N THR A 200 -104.05 -40.81 9.75
CA THR A 200 -105.28 -40.15 9.27
C THR A 200 -106.06 -41.04 8.31
N ILE A 201 -105.37 -41.76 7.40
CA ILE A 201 -105.98 -42.77 6.52
C ILE A 201 -106.55 -43.93 7.36
N ALA A 202 -105.83 -44.39 8.38
CA ALA A 202 -106.29 -45.43 9.29
C ALA A 202 -107.49 -45.03 10.15
N GLY A 203 -107.65 -43.73 10.44
CA GLY A 203 -108.76 -43.13 11.18
C GLY A 203 -109.95 -42.65 10.33
N SER A 204 -109.84 -42.63 8.99
CA SER A 204 -110.94 -42.26 8.08
C SER A 204 -111.79 -43.47 7.68
N GLU A 205 -113.10 -43.27 7.46
CA GLU A 205 -114.08 -44.33 7.14
C GLU A 205 -114.01 -44.84 5.68
N LEU A 206 -113.07 -44.35 4.85
CA LEU A 206 -112.91 -44.66 3.41
C LEU A 206 -111.66 -45.50 3.10
N LYS A 207 -111.40 -46.52 3.93
CA LYS A 207 -110.18 -47.36 3.84
C LYS A 207 -109.97 -48.08 2.51
N SER A 208 -111.00 -48.38 1.73
CA SER A 208 -110.83 -49.16 0.49
C SER A 208 -110.62 -48.33 -0.78
N GLU A 209 -110.95 -47.03 -0.79
CA GLU A 209 -110.85 -46.21 -2.01
C GLU A 209 -109.51 -45.46 -2.13
N LEU A 210 -108.79 -45.28 -1.03
CA LEU A 210 -107.54 -44.50 -1.02
C LEU A 210 -106.27 -45.33 -1.26
N VAL A 211 -106.35 -46.66 -1.12
CA VAL A 211 -105.20 -47.57 -1.30
C VAL A 211 -104.77 -47.68 -2.77
N ASP A 212 -105.67 -47.38 -3.71
CA ASP A 212 -105.43 -47.51 -5.16
C ASP A 212 -105.22 -46.15 -5.87
N GLY A 213 -105.12 -45.07 -5.09
CA GLY A 213 -104.93 -43.71 -5.60
C GLY A 213 -103.48 -43.47 -6.06
N THR A 214 -103.26 -43.52 -7.37
CA THR A 214 -101.98 -43.10 -7.96
C THR A 214 -101.82 -41.57 -7.83
N VAL A 215 -100.85 -41.13 -7.04
CA VAL A 215 -100.47 -39.71 -6.94
C VAL A 215 -99.56 -39.35 -8.11
N VAL A 216 -100.11 -38.63 -9.10
CA VAL A 216 -99.35 -38.06 -10.21
C VAL A 216 -98.88 -36.66 -9.82
N LEU A 217 -97.57 -36.49 -9.65
CA LEU A 217 -96.95 -35.17 -9.50
C LEU A 217 -96.76 -34.54 -10.89
N PRO A 218 -97.18 -33.28 -11.14
CA PRO A 218 -96.91 -32.59 -12.38
C PRO A 218 -95.40 -32.36 -12.56
N ALA A 219 -94.86 -32.72 -13.73
CA ALA A 219 -93.44 -32.61 -14.06
C ALA A 219 -92.86 -31.17 -14.02
N ASP A 220 -93.71 -30.15 -13.91
CA ASP A 220 -93.30 -28.75 -13.96
C ASP A 220 -92.72 -28.19 -12.65
N ALA A 221 -92.86 -28.88 -11.52
CA ALA A 221 -92.34 -28.40 -10.23
C ALA A 221 -90.82 -28.62 -10.06
N VAL A 222 -90.23 -29.61 -10.76
CA VAL A 222 -88.80 -29.96 -10.60
C VAL A 222 -87.89 -29.05 -11.44
N ALA A 223 -88.40 -28.49 -12.55
CA ALA A 223 -87.63 -27.61 -13.44
C ALA A 223 -87.46 -26.18 -12.90
N ALA A 224 -88.39 -25.71 -12.06
CA ALA A 224 -88.34 -24.36 -11.47
C ALA A 224 -87.24 -24.22 -10.39
N ALA A 225 -86.94 -25.28 -9.64
CA ALA A 225 -85.89 -25.26 -8.63
C ALA A 225 -84.47 -25.20 -9.25
N ALA A 226 -84.24 -25.93 -10.35
CA ALA A 226 -82.94 -25.99 -11.03
C ALA A 226 -82.54 -24.67 -11.71
N SER A 227 -83.50 -23.84 -12.11
CA SER A 227 -83.26 -22.60 -12.86
C SER A 227 -82.83 -21.42 -11.97
N SER A 228 -82.96 -21.51 -10.65
CA SER A 228 -82.62 -20.42 -9.71
C SER A 228 -81.13 -20.36 -9.33
N ILE A 229 -80.35 -21.42 -9.60
CA ILE A 229 -78.93 -21.51 -9.20
C ILE A 229 -77.97 -20.93 -10.25
N SER A 230 -78.39 -20.78 -11.51
CA SER A 230 -77.47 -20.42 -12.61
C SER A 230 -77.41 -18.91 -12.93
N ALA A 231 -78.25 -18.08 -12.30
CA ALA A 231 -78.46 -16.69 -12.74
C ALA A 231 -77.68 -15.60 -11.98
N ASN A 232 -76.79 -15.95 -11.04
CA ASN A 232 -75.96 -14.96 -10.35
C ASN A 232 -74.48 -15.02 -10.78
N GLY A 233 -74.16 -14.20 -11.79
CA GLY A 233 -73.06 -13.25 -11.61
C GLY A 233 -71.71 -13.56 -12.25
N ALA A 234 -71.69 -13.90 -13.53
CA ALA A 234 -70.53 -13.57 -14.37
C ALA A 234 -70.54 -12.06 -14.66
N LEU A 235 -69.64 -11.30 -14.04
CA LEU A 235 -69.33 -9.91 -14.41
C LEU A 235 -67.83 -9.75 -14.64
N SER A 236 -67.56 -9.17 -15.79
CA SER A 236 -66.30 -9.09 -16.52
C SER A 236 -65.46 -7.86 -16.14
N VAL A 237 -64.13 -8.06 -16.20
CA VAL A 237 -63.09 -7.16 -16.76
C VAL A 237 -62.75 -5.86 -16.03
N GLY A 238 -61.45 -5.71 -15.72
CA GLY A 238 -60.82 -4.44 -15.38
C GLY A 238 -59.29 -4.54 -15.42
N ALA A 239 -58.71 -4.11 -16.54
CA ALA A 239 -57.28 -4.04 -16.81
C ALA A 239 -56.54 -3.05 -15.86
N GLY A 240 -55.28 -3.34 -15.56
CA GLY A 240 -54.41 -2.45 -14.78
C GLY A 240 -52.95 -2.90 -14.80
N GLY A 241 -52.30 -2.74 -15.96
CA GLY A 241 -50.85 -2.85 -16.06
C GLY A 241 -50.17 -1.70 -15.34
N ASN A 242 -49.17 -2.00 -14.51
CA ASN A 242 -48.26 -0.98 -13.99
C ASN A 242 -46.81 -1.44 -14.18
N GLY A 243 -46.15 -0.79 -15.13
CA GLY A 243 -44.73 -0.93 -15.37
C GLY A 243 -43.93 -0.26 -14.26
N THR A 244 -42.89 -0.92 -13.80
CA THR A 244 -41.83 -0.27 -13.00
C THR A 244 -40.54 -0.25 -13.81
N ALA A 245 -40.13 0.98 -14.12
CA ALA A 245 -38.99 1.32 -14.93
C ALA A 245 -37.66 0.99 -14.23
N LYS A 246 -36.73 0.43 -15.00
CA LYS A 246 -35.31 0.28 -14.65
C LYS A 246 -34.66 1.65 -14.44
N ALA A 247 -34.19 1.93 -13.22
CA ALA A 247 -33.31 3.05 -12.94
C ALA A 247 -31.87 2.73 -13.35
N LYS A 248 -31.38 3.37 -14.42
CA LYS A 248 -29.96 3.45 -14.79
C LYS A 248 -29.21 4.31 -13.77
N ARG A 249 -28.28 3.71 -13.00
CA ARG A 249 -27.29 4.46 -12.21
C ARG A 249 -26.01 4.63 -13.03
N ARG A 250 -25.82 5.83 -13.61
CA ARG A 250 -24.56 6.28 -14.22
C ARG A 250 -23.58 6.73 -13.13
N GLN A 251 -22.31 6.52 -13.47
CA GLN A 251 -21.07 6.80 -12.76
C GLN A 251 -20.95 8.20 -12.15
N ARG A 252 -20.22 8.29 -11.03
CA ARG A 252 -19.32 9.42 -10.77
C ARG A 252 -17.96 8.88 -10.33
N ARG A 253 -16.98 9.03 -11.22
CA ARG A 253 -15.55 9.03 -10.93
C ARG A 253 -15.23 10.28 -10.11
N LYS A 254 -14.48 10.11 -9.03
CA LYS A 254 -13.36 10.97 -8.63
C LYS A 254 -12.34 10.05 -7.97
#